data_AF-A0A3R7A8P4-F1
#
_entry.id   AF-A0A3R7A8P4-F1
#
_cell.length_a   1.000
_cell.length_b   1.000
_cell.length_c   1.000
_cell.angle_alpha   90.00
_cell.angle_beta   90.00
_cell.angle_gamma   90.00
#
_symmetry.space_group_name_H-M   'P 1'
#
loop_
_entity.id
_entity.type
_entity.pdbx_description
1 polymer ?
#
loop_
_entity_poly.entity_id
_entity_poly.type
_entity_poly.pdbx_seq_one_letter_code
_entity_poly.pdbx_strand_id
1 'polypeptide(L)'
;MSLDEGAQIRVKFVTKNAAIRVTETPFAVPIKLARAGLSQVVNHLLNTTTPKPFDFLVENTFLRTTLEKYVVTNHLTDEAVLTLEYVEAHLEPEESQSQNHPDWISAVSSYNGVIVTGCYDGILRVFAQSGELLGSVKAHDTVIKSISIYEHVIVTGSKDLTAKVWSWDATTKSLALLGVNGGHGNSVDAVAVHDQQVHHILVVARPTRIDMLDQDRSGAAVTKKQKTSANGASKAKVIQQEASTILPGSTLSDMSVSSTGTILSAHPDNHIRLWDPRAGKAGTTLVQATFTSHKQWVSAVEWSPLNAHQFVSSGYDGAVKLWDSRSSIPLFTLAAHTGKALDVAWLPNTKPAFVSG
;
A
#
# COMPACT_ATOMS: atom_id res chain seq x y z
N MET A 1 -40.49 -16.79 22.23
CA MET A 1 -40.85 -17.68 21.11
C MET A 1 -39.65 -18.58 20.90
N SER A 2 -39.69 -19.78 21.49
CA SER A 2 -38.61 -20.76 21.37
C SER A 2 -38.63 -21.32 19.95
N LEU A 3 -37.64 -20.96 19.13
CA LEU A 3 -37.49 -21.51 17.79
C LEU A 3 -37.20 -23.01 17.88
N ASP A 4 -38.04 -23.77 17.17
CA ASP A 4 -38.10 -25.23 17.14
C ASP A 4 -36.75 -25.84 16.72
N GLU A 5 -36.38 -27.01 17.25
CA GLU A 5 -35.06 -27.64 17.03
C GLU A 5 -34.73 -27.95 15.56
N GLY A 6 -35.74 -27.87 14.67
CA GLY A 6 -35.64 -28.12 13.23
C GLY A 6 -35.93 -26.93 12.32
N ALA A 7 -35.89 -25.68 12.80
CA ALA A 7 -36.18 -24.53 11.95
C ALA A 7 -35.19 -24.40 10.77
N GLN A 8 -35.74 -24.30 9.56
CA GLN A 8 -35.00 -24.24 8.29
C GLN A 8 -35.39 -23.00 7.51
N ILE A 9 -34.44 -22.48 6.73
CA ILE A 9 -34.67 -21.39 5.77
C ILE A 9 -34.21 -21.82 4.39
N ARG A 10 -34.90 -21.33 3.34
CA ARG A 10 -34.49 -21.55 1.96
C ARG A 10 -33.36 -20.58 1.61
N VAL A 11 -32.23 -21.11 1.17
CA VAL A 11 -31.11 -20.31 0.69
C VAL A 11 -30.82 -20.61 -0.77
N LYS A 12 -30.33 -19.60 -1.48
CA LYS A 12 -29.83 -19.68 -2.83
C LYS A 12 -28.35 -19.27 -2.82
N PHE A 13 -27.44 -20.19 -3.14
CA PHE A 13 -26.02 -19.87 -3.25
C PHE A 13 -25.71 -19.31 -4.64
N VAL A 14 -25.06 -18.15 -4.69
CA VAL A 14 -24.63 -17.46 -5.91
C VAL A 14 -23.16 -17.08 -5.77
N THR A 15 -22.41 -17.03 -6.85
CA THR A 15 -21.03 -16.54 -6.82
C THR A 15 -20.70 -15.80 -8.10
N LYS A 16 -19.85 -14.78 -8.01
CA LYS A 16 -19.29 -14.09 -9.18
C LYS A 16 -18.14 -14.87 -9.83
N ASN A 17 -17.53 -15.80 -9.10
CA ASN A 17 -16.41 -16.59 -9.62
C ASN A 17 -16.92 -17.84 -10.33
N ALA A 18 -16.82 -17.86 -11.67
CA ALA A 18 -17.29 -18.95 -12.50
C ALA A 18 -16.64 -20.32 -12.17
N ALA A 19 -15.42 -20.34 -11.63
CA ALA A 19 -14.69 -21.56 -11.33
C ALA A 19 -15.25 -22.36 -10.14
N ILE A 20 -15.96 -21.69 -9.23
CA ILE A 20 -16.51 -22.29 -8.00
C ILE A 20 -18.04 -22.26 -8.00
N ARG A 21 -18.68 -22.20 -9.17
CA ARG A 21 -20.14 -22.03 -9.28
C ARG A 21 -20.88 -23.34 -8.98
N VAL A 22 -21.79 -23.30 -8.00
CA VAL A 22 -22.72 -24.39 -7.69
C VAL A 22 -24.07 -24.20 -8.40
N THR A 23 -24.91 -25.22 -8.38
CA THR A 23 -26.30 -25.12 -8.86
C THR A 23 -27.07 -24.09 -8.04
N GLU A 24 -27.63 -23.08 -8.72
CA GLU A 24 -28.37 -21.97 -8.12
C GLU A 24 -29.81 -22.33 -7.68
N THR A 25 -30.09 -23.61 -7.46
CA THR A 25 -31.39 -24.09 -7.01
C THR A 25 -31.57 -23.79 -5.52
N PRO A 26 -32.65 -23.09 -5.10
CA PRO A 26 -32.91 -22.86 -3.69
C PRO A 26 -33.11 -24.18 -2.94
N PHE A 27 -32.50 -24.31 -1.76
CA PHE A 27 -32.73 -25.46 -0.88
C PHE A 27 -32.71 -25.06 0.59
N ALA A 28 -33.26 -25.93 1.45
CA ALA A 28 -33.46 -25.67 2.86
C ALA A 28 -32.21 -26.00 3.68
N VAL A 29 -31.82 -25.09 4.58
CA VAL A 29 -30.68 -25.27 5.50
C VAL A 29 -31.09 -24.86 6.92
N PRO A 30 -30.54 -25.50 7.98
CA PRO A 30 -30.83 -25.12 9.36
C PRO A 30 -30.44 -23.68 9.67
N ILE A 31 -31.32 -22.94 10.36
CA ILE A 31 -31.08 -21.51 10.69
C ILE A 31 -29.93 -21.29 11.69
N LYS A 32 -29.53 -22.33 12.42
CA LYS A 32 -28.41 -22.28 13.39
C LYS A 32 -27.05 -22.21 12.70
N LEU A 33 -26.99 -22.48 11.40
CA LEU A 33 -25.72 -22.45 10.68
C LEU A 33 -25.15 -21.03 10.65
N ALA A 34 -23.88 -20.94 11.01
CA ALA A 34 -23.03 -19.77 10.81
C ALA A 34 -22.14 -19.99 9.58
N ARG A 35 -21.26 -19.03 9.31
CA ARG A 35 -20.24 -19.06 8.25
C ARG A 35 -19.60 -20.44 8.04
N ALA A 36 -19.05 -21.04 9.09
CA ALA A 36 -18.32 -22.32 8.98
C ALA A 36 -19.23 -23.47 8.49
N GLY A 37 -20.46 -23.55 9.00
CA GLY A 37 -21.42 -24.57 8.59
C GLY A 37 -21.88 -24.38 7.14
N LEU A 38 -22.15 -23.13 6.74
CA LEU A 38 -22.47 -22.81 5.34
C LEU A 38 -21.30 -23.11 4.40
N SER A 39 -20.06 -22.88 4.85
CA SER A 39 -18.85 -23.23 4.09
C SER A 39 -18.74 -24.73 3.87
N GLN A 40 -19.09 -25.56 4.85
CA GLN A 40 -19.12 -27.02 4.68
C GLN A 40 -20.16 -27.46 3.64
N VAL A 41 -21.34 -26.83 3.65
CA VAL A 41 -22.39 -27.10 2.66
C VAL A 41 -21.90 -26.77 1.25
N VAL A 42 -21.27 -25.62 1.03
CA VAL A 42 -20.72 -25.25 -0.28
C VAL A 42 -19.60 -26.20 -0.72
N ASN A 43 -18.70 -26.60 0.18
CA ASN A 43 -17.65 -27.57 -0.15
C ASN A 43 -18.22 -28.94 -0.56
N HIS A 44 -19.32 -29.37 0.09
CA HIS A 44 -20.01 -30.60 -0.28
C HIS A 44 -20.66 -30.49 -1.67
N LEU A 45 -21.32 -29.36 -1.96
CA LEU A 45 -21.91 -29.10 -3.29
C LEU A 45 -20.86 -29.02 -4.41
N LEU A 46 -19.67 -28.51 -4.10
CA LEU A 46 -18.54 -28.44 -5.04
C LEU A 46 -17.78 -29.77 -5.17
N ASN A 47 -18.11 -30.78 -4.36
CA ASN A 47 -17.42 -32.08 -4.31
C ASN A 47 -15.88 -31.93 -4.23
N THR A 48 -15.40 -30.95 -3.46
CA THR A 48 -13.98 -30.61 -3.40
C THR A 48 -13.24 -31.56 -2.46
N THR A 49 -12.10 -32.10 -2.90
CA THR A 49 -11.25 -33.01 -2.10
C THR A 49 -10.58 -32.34 -0.91
N THR A 50 -10.31 -31.04 -1.00
CA THR A 50 -9.77 -30.21 0.08
C THR A 50 -10.78 -29.11 0.46
N PRO A 51 -11.28 -29.06 1.71
CA PRO A 51 -12.23 -28.04 2.12
C PRO A 51 -11.60 -26.65 2.05
N LYS A 52 -12.23 -25.73 1.33
CA LYS A 52 -11.85 -24.31 1.29
C LYS A 52 -12.77 -23.48 2.18
N PRO A 53 -12.25 -22.50 2.94
CA PRO A 53 -13.09 -21.59 3.71
C PRO A 53 -13.77 -20.59 2.77
N PHE A 54 -15.07 -20.38 2.96
CA PHE A 54 -15.87 -19.40 2.23
C PHE A 54 -16.48 -18.37 3.19
N ASP A 55 -16.57 -17.13 2.71
CA ASP A 55 -17.36 -16.06 3.30
C ASP A 55 -18.65 -15.86 2.52
N PHE A 56 -19.71 -15.45 3.23
CA PHE A 56 -21.04 -15.28 2.68
C PHE A 56 -21.47 -13.83 2.80
N LEU A 57 -22.07 -13.30 1.74
CA LEU A 57 -22.63 -11.96 1.66
C LEU A 57 -24.13 -12.05 1.42
N VAL A 58 -24.88 -11.23 2.14
CA VAL A 58 -26.30 -10.98 1.91
C VAL A 58 -26.44 -9.50 1.58
N GLU A 59 -27.02 -9.17 0.42
CA GLU A 59 -27.17 -7.78 -0.04
C GLU A 59 -25.84 -6.99 0.04
N ASN A 60 -24.74 -7.60 -0.43
CA ASN A 60 -23.36 -7.07 -0.38
C ASN A 60 -22.78 -6.84 1.03
N THR A 61 -23.40 -7.37 2.09
CA THR A 61 -22.88 -7.30 3.46
C THR A 61 -22.45 -8.67 3.94
N PHE A 62 -21.25 -8.79 4.52
CA PHE A 62 -20.79 -10.06 5.08
C PHE A 62 -21.67 -10.55 6.22
N LEU A 63 -22.09 -11.81 6.14
CA LEU A 63 -22.78 -12.51 7.21
C LEU A 63 -21.78 -12.81 8.34
N ARG A 64 -21.81 -12.00 9.40
CA ARG A 64 -20.97 -12.16 10.60
C ARG A 64 -21.65 -12.92 11.74
N THR A 65 -22.94 -13.20 11.62
CA THR A 65 -23.79 -13.85 12.63
C THR A 65 -24.35 -15.18 12.11
N THR A 66 -25.18 -15.86 12.91
CA THR A 66 -25.98 -17.00 12.44
C THR A 66 -27.13 -16.54 11.55
N LEU A 67 -27.62 -17.41 10.68
CA LEU A 67 -28.80 -17.11 9.86
C LEU A 67 -30.02 -16.78 10.73
N GLU A 68 -30.19 -17.45 11.86
CA GLU A 68 -31.24 -17.16 12.85
C GLU A 68 -31.21 -15.69 13.30
N LYS A 69 -30.05 -15.19 13.75
CA LYS A 69 -29.92 -13.78 14.17
C LYS A 69 -30.17 -12.83 13.02
N TYR A 70 -29.71 -13.16 11.82
CA TYR A 70 -29.92 -12.35 10.63
C TYR A 70 -31.40 -12.25 10.24
N VAL A 71 -32.13 -13.37 10.28
CA VAL A 71 -33.57 -13.45 9.99
C VAL A 71 -34.37 -12.63 11.00
N VAL A 72 -34.07 -12.76 12.30
CA VAL A 72 -34.74 -12.00 13.36
C VAL A 72 -34.46 -10.50 13.23
N THR A 73 -33.22 -10.11 12.94
CA THR A 73 -32.82 -8.70 12.85
C THR A 73 -33.46 -7.99 11.65
N ASN A 74 -33.60 -8.70 10.53
CA ASN A 74 -34.17 -8.14 9.30
C ASN A 74 -35.66 -8.45 9.12
N HIS A 75 -36.32 -9.01 10.14
CA HIS A 75 -37.74 -9.36 10.14
C HIS A 75 -38.16 -10.19 8.90
N LEU A 76 -37.32 -11.15 8.51
CA LEU A 76 -37.60 -12.01 7.36
C LEU A 76 -38.66 -13.05 7.72
N THR A 77 -39.56 -13.34 6.78
CA THR A 77 -40.58 -14.38 6.89
C THR A 77 -40.01 -15.76 6.63
N ASP A 78 -40.61 -16.81 7.20
CA ASP A 78 -40.15 -18.21 7.03
C ASP A 78 -40.17 -18.71 5.57
N GLU A 79 -40.96 -18.07 4.69
CA GLU A 79 -41.01 -18.39 3.25
C GLU A 79 -39.94 -17.66 2.42
N ALA A 80 -39.20 -16.72 3.02
CA ALA A 80 -38.23 -15.93 2.30
C ALA A 80 -37.06 -16.78 1.79
N VAL A 81 -36.64 -16.54 0.55
CA VAL A 81 -35.46 -17.17 -0.04
C VAL A 81 -34.27 -16.23 0.12
N LEU A 82 -33.31 -16.62 0.95
CA LEU A 82 -32.12 -15.83 1.20
C LEU A 82 -31.09 -16.07 0.09
N THR A 83 -30.72 -15.03 -0.64
CA THR A 83 -29.63 -15.14 -1.62
C THR A 83 -28.29 -14.89 -0.93
N LEU A 84 -27.47 -15.94 -0.87
CA LEU A 84 -26.14 -15.93 -0.28
C LEU A 84 -25.09 -15.88 -1.40
N GLU A 85 -24.47 -14.72 -1.58
CA GLU A 85 -23.29 -14.63 -2.43
C GLU A 85 -22.10 -15.18 -1.65
N TYR A 86 -21.42 -16.22 -2.14
CA TYR A 86 -20.23 -16.75 -1.48
C TYR A 86 -18.94 -16.44 -2.25
N VAL A 87 -17.90 -16.15 -1.48
CA VAL A 87 -16.56 -15.82 -1.96
C VAL A 87 -15.53 -16.62 -1.17
N GLU A 88 -14.40 -16.99 -1.80
CA GLU A 88 -13.29 -17.60 -1.08
C GLU A 88 -12.81 -16.65 0.02
N ALA A 89 -12.76 -17.16 1.25
CA ALA A 89 -12.33 -16.40 2.40
C ALA A 89 -10.84 -16.04 2.27
N HIS A 90 -10.48 -14.83 2.68
CA HIS A 90 -9.07 -14.50 2.88
C HIS A 90 -8.59 -15.26 4.12
N LEU A 91 -7.55 -16.08 3.96
CA LEU A 91 -6.95 -16.79 5.08
C LEU A 91 -6.31 -15.77 6.03
N GLU A 92 -6.36 -16.06 7.32
CA GLU A 92 -5.69 -15.22 8.32
C GLU A 92 -4.18 -15.30 8.07
N PRO A 93 -3.48 -14.15 8.03
CA PRO A 93 -2.03 -14.17 7.86
C PRO A 93 -1.38 -14.80 9.08
N GLU A 94 -0.61 -15.86 8.88
CA GLU A 94 0.16 -16.52 9.93
C GLU A 94 1.53 -15.84 10.10
N GLU A 95 1.99 -15.74 11.35
CA GLU A 95 3.34 -15.26 11.63
C GLU A 95 4.36 -16.29 11.10
N SER A 96 5.20 -15.85 10.16
CA SER A 96 6.22 -16.71 9.58
C SER A 96 7.58 -16.53 10.25
N GLN A 97 8.10 -15.30 10.26
CA GLN A 97 9.45 -15.00 10.73
C GLN A 97 9.54 -13.60 11.31
N SER A 98 10.43 -13.45 12.30
CA SER A 98 10.78 -12.17 12.92
C SER A 98 12.28 -11.94 12.82
N GLN A 99 12.67 -10.72 12.44
CA GLN A 99 14.07 -10.31 12.26
C GLN A 99 14.46 -9.22 13.25
N ASN A 100 15.43 -9.53 14.12
CA ASN A 100 15.88 -8.58 15.14
C ASN A 100 16.77 -7.50 14.54
N HIS A 101 16.44 -6.25 14.86
CA HIS A 101 17.21 -5.07 14.51
C HIS A 101 17.79 -4.43 15.79
N PRO A 102 18.95 -3.78 15.71
CA PRO A 102 19.58 -3.15 16.89
C PRO A 102 18.82 -1.91 17.37
N ASP A 103 17.97 -1.33 16.53
CA ASP A 103 17.16 -0.14 16.81
C ASP A 103 15.82 -0.22 16.06
N TRP A 104 14.99 0.80 16.22
CA TRP A 104 13.66 0.88 15.59
C TRP A 104 13.75 0.84 14.07
N ILE A 105 12.84 0.07 13.47
CA ILE A 105 12.63 0.03 12.02
C ILE A 105 11.72 1.21 11.67
N SER A 106 12.22 2.09 10.81
CA SER A 106 11.51 3.29 10.38
C SER A 106 10.61 3.06 9.17
N ALA A 107 11.06 2.22 8.24
CA ALA A 107 10.43 1.99 6.95
C ALA A 107 10.79 0.60 6.45
N VAL A 108 9.83 -0.04 5.79
CA VAL A 108 9.98 -1.34 5.14
C VAL A 108 9.39 -1.22 3.74
N SER A 109 10.06 -1.81 2.76
CA SER A 109 9.53 -1.90 1.40
C SER A 109 9.94 -3.25 0.81
N SER A 110 9.18 -3.75 -0.17
CA SER A 110 9.47 -5.05 -0.77
C SER A 110 9.18 -5.07 -2.25
N TYR A 111 10.02 -5.78 -3.01
CA TYR A 111 9.82 -6.00 -4.44
C TYR A 111 10.30 -7.39 -4.84
N ASN A 112 9.45 -8.17 -5.53
CA ASN A 112 9.77 -9.51 -6.04
C ASN A 112 10.48 -10.45 -5.04
N GLY A 113 10.01 -10.48 -3.79
CA GLY A 113 10.56 -11.36 -2.74
C GLY A 113 11.83 -10.85 -2.07
N VAL A 114 12.29 -9.65 -2.42
CA VAL A 114 13.35 -8.91 -1.71
C VAL A 114 12.68 -7.92 -0.75
N ILE A 115 13.14 -7.88 0.49
CA ILE A 115 12.65 -6.97 1.53
C ILE A 115 13.78 -6.02 1.90
N VAL A 116 13.49 -4.73 1.89
CA VAL A 116 14.43 -3.69 2.33
C VAL A 116 13.92 -3.01 3.57
N THR A 117 14.82 -2.76 4.52
CA THR A 117 14.49 -2.17 5.81
C THR A 117 15.40 -1.00 6.11
N GLY A 118 14.80 0.04 6.70
CA GLY A 118 15.45 1.23 7.18
C GLY A 118 15.40 1.25 8.68
N CYS A 119 16.57 1.41 9.30
CA CYS A 119 16.69 1.41 10.74
C CYS A 119 17.18 2.79 11.22
N TYR A 120 16.85 3.12 12.47
CA TYR A 120 17.28 4.35 13.12
C TYR A 120 18.82 4.43 13.30
N ASP A 121 19.52 3.31 13.18
CA ASP A 121 20.99 3.25 13.14
C ASP A 121 21.63 3.81 11.84
N GLY A 122 20.82 4.15 10.82
CA GLY A 122 21.29 4.66 9.54
C GLY A 122 21.74 3.57 8.54
N ILE A 123 21.54 2.30 8.88
CA ILE A 123 21.93 1.15 8.06
C ILE A 123 20.73 0.66 7.25
N LEU A 124 20.91 0.58 5.93
CA LEU A 124 20.01 -0.07 5.00
C LEU A 124 20.34 -1.57 4.98
N ARG A 125 19.32 -2.41 5.21
CA ARG A 125 19.47 -3.87 5.17
C ARG A 125 18.53 -4.46 4.14
N VAL A 126 19.02 -5.47 3.43
CA VAL A 126 18.29 -6.22 2.40
C VAL A 126 18.17 -7.66 2.87
N PHE A 127 16.93 -8.15 2.93
CA PHE A 127 16.57 -9.50 3.35
C PHE A 127 15.92 -10.26 2.20
N ALA A 128 16.10 -11.57 2.19
CA ALA A 128 15.29 -12.48 1.39
C ALA A 128 13.92 -12.69 2.05
N GLN A 129 12.93 -13.16 1.28
CA GLN A 129 11.66 -13.61 1.82
C GLN A 129 11.80 -14.73 2.88
N SER A 130 12.90 -15.49 2.83
CA SER A 130 13.26 -16.49 3.84
C SER A 130 13.84 -15.91 5.14
N GLY A 131 13.97 -14.59 5.24
CA GLY A 131 14.55 -13.86 6.39
C GLY A 131 16.07 -13.83 6.43
N GLU A 132 16.75 -14.44 5.46
CA GLU A 132 18.21 -14.34 5.35
C GLU A 132 18.63 -12.90 5.06
N LEU A 133 19.57 -12.35 5.83
CA LEU A 133 20.21 -11.08 5.52
C LEU A 133 21.11 -11.25 4.29
N LEU A 134 20.71 -10.66 3.16
CA LEU A 134 21.45 -10.72 1.91
C LEU A 134 22.60 -9.72 1.89
N GLY A 135 22.35 -8.50 2.38
CA GLY A 135 23.34 -7.42 2.37
C GLY A 135 22.98 -6.31 3.32
N SER A 136 23.98 -5.55 3.76
CA SER A 136 23.78 -4.34 4.55
C SER A 136 24.81 -3.28 4.19
N VAL A 137 24.40 -2.02 4.25
CA VAL A 137 25.28 -0.87 4.01
C VAL A 137 24.91 0.25 4.96
N LYS A 138 25.92 0.93 5.52
CA LYS A 138 25.69 2.19 6.22
C LYS A 138 25.29 3.24 5.18
N ALA A 139 23.98 3.43 5.00
CA ALA A 139 23.45 4.31 3.98
C ALA A 139 23.55 5.76 4.41
N HIS A 140 23.25 6.08 5.67
CA HIS A 140 23.19 7.43 6.21
C HIS A 140 23.95 7.56 7.53
N ASP A 141 24.32 8.79 7.90
CA ASP A 141 24.96 9.07 9.19
C ASP A 141 23.93 9.22 10.32
N THR A 142 22.66 9.38 9.96
CA THR A 142 21.53 9.49 10.88
C THR A 142 20.43 8.50 10.47
N VAL A 143 19.30 8.56 11.18
CA VAL A 143 18.13 7.71 10.96
C VAL A 143 17.68 7.73 9.50
N ILE A 144 17.35 6.54 8.98
CA ILE A 144 16.57 6.44 7.75
C ILE A 144 15.12 6.75 8.14
N LYS A 145 14.39 7.49 7.29
CA LYS A 145 12.99 7.85 7.51
C LYS A 145 12.06 7.13 6.57
N SER A 146 12.41 7.10 5.30
CA SER A 146 11.59 6.52 4.24
C SER A 146 12.45 5.69 3.29
N ILE A 147 11.88 4.59 2.80
CA ILE A 147 12.51 3.72 1.82
C ILE A 147 11.48 3.34 0.77
N SER A 148 11.91 3.30 -0.49
CA SER A 148 11.14 2.73 -1.57
C SER A 148 12.06 1.91 -2.47
N ILE A 149 11.63 0.70 -2.85
CA ILE A 149 12.32 -0.16 -3.80
C ILE A 149 11.46 -0.39 -5.04
N TYR A 150 12.09 -0.36 -6.20
CA TYR A 150 11.50 -0.82 -7.44
C TYR A 150 12.58 -1.54 -8.26
N GLU A 151 12.33 -2.78 -8.66
CA GLU A 151 13.32 -3.65 -9.30
C GLU A 151 14.63 -3.75 -8.52
N HIS A 152 15.69 -3.14 -9.06
CA HIS A 152 17.03 -3.13 -8.50
C HIS A 152 17.39 -1.76 -7.92
N VAL A 153 16.50 -0.77 -7.98
CA VAL A 153 16.75 0.58 -7.49
C VAL A 153 16.09 0.76 -6.13
N ILE A 154 16.88 1.21 -5.16
CA ILE A 154 16.42 1.53 -3.80
C ILE A 154 16.68 2.99 -3.55
N VAL A 155 15.67 3.72 -3.08
CA VAL A 155 15.82 5.11 -2.63
C VAL A 155 15.61 5.19 -1.13
N THR A 156 16.54 5.87 -0.46
CA THR A 156 16.51 6.09 0.98
C THR A 156 16.46 7.60 1.27
N GLY A 157 15.55 8.01 2.14
CA GLY A 157 15.45 9.36 2.69
C GLY A 157 15.85 9.37 4.16
N SER A 158 16.59 10.39 4.58
CA SER A 158 17.12 10.49 5.95
C SER A 158 16.98 11.89 6.55
N LYS A 159 17.09 11.94 7.88
CA LYS A 159 17.21 13.17 8.66
C LYS A 159 18.54 13.88 8.44
N ASP A 160 19.52 13.24 7.80
CA ASP A 160 20.82 13.84 7.45
C ASP A 160 20.73 14.84 6.29
N LEU A 161 19.51 15.19 5.87
CA LEU A 161 19.21 16.13 4.79
C LEU A 161 19.66 15.63 3.42
N THR A 162 19.81 14.31 3.27
CA THR A 162 20.15 13.68 2.00
C THR A 162 19.14 12.59 1.64
N ALA A 163 18.90 12.47 0.34
CA ALA A 163 18.31 11.28 -0.24
C ALA A 163 19.38 10.55 -1.06
N LYS A 164 19.46 9.24 -0.92
CA LYS A 164 20.46 8.41 -1.63
C LYS A 164 19.76 7.36 -2.47
N VAL A 165 20.34 7.10 -3.63
CA VAL A 165 19.85 6.12 -4.59
C VAL A 165 20.88 5.02 -4.73
N TRP A 166 20.43 3.79 -4.55
CA TRP A 166 21.25 2.59 -4.51
C TRP A 166 20.80 1.62 -5.60
N SER A 167 21.76 0.91 -6.18
CA SER A 167 21.52 -0.28 -6.99
C SER A 167 21.74 -1.52 -6.13
N TRP A 168 20.77 -2.41 -6.13
CA TRP A 168 20.85 -3.74 -5.54
C TRP A 168 21.08 -4.77 -6.64
N ASP A 169 22.20 -5.48 -6.57
CA ASP A 169 22.44 -6.64 -7.42
C ASP A 169 22.19 -7.92 -6.61
N ALA A 170 21.12 -8.62 -6.98
CA ALA A 170 20.72 -9.87 -6.34
C ALA A 170 21.75 -11.01 -6.54
N THR A 171 22.56 -10.95 -7.61
CA THR A 171 23.56 -11.98 -7.94
C THR A 171 24.78 -11.85 -7.04
N THR A 172 25.27 -10.62 -6.88
CA THR A 172 26.45 -10.33 -6.05
C THR A 172 26.10 -10.04 -4.59
N LYS A 173 24.80 -9.98 -4.26
CA LYS A 173 24.27 -9.56 -2.96
C LYS A 173 24.89 -8.24 -2.48
N SER A 174 25.10 -7.30 -3.41
CA SER A 174 25.82 -6.05 -3.15
C SER A 174 24.97 -4.81 -3.40
N LEU A 175 25.21 -3.78 -2.59
CA LEU A 175 24.60 -2.46 -2.70
C LEU A 175 25.63 -1.47 -3.24
N ALA A 176 25.32 -0.85 -4.38
CA ALA A 176 26.15 0.18 -5.01
C ALA A 176 25.44 1.54 -4.95
N LEU A 177 26.15 2.58 -4.50
CA LEU A 177 25.60 3.94 -4.49
C LEU A 177 25.59 4.51 -5.91
N LEU A 178 24.40 4.78 -6.46
CA LEU A 178 24.22 5.37 -7.78
C LEU A 178 24.31 6.90 -7.72
N GLY A 179 23.78 7.48 -6.64
CA GLY A 179 24.01 8.89 -6.40
C GLY A 179 23.40 9.44 -5.13
N VAL A 180 23.76 10.69 -4.84
CA VAL A 180 23.35 11.42 -3.65
C VAL A 180 22.66 12.69 -4.09
N ASN A 181 21.43 12.88 -3.62
CA ASN A 181 20.73 14.15 -3.67
C ASN A 181 20.92 14.83 -2.30
N GLY A 182 21.69 15.91 -2.30
CA GLY A 182 22.02 16.69 -1.12
C GLY A 182 21.71 18.16 -1.32
N GLY A 183 21.67 18.92 -0.22
CA GLY A 183 21.29 20.34 -0.24
C GLY A 183 19.86 20.61 0.24
N HIS A 184 19.23 19.63 0.89
CA HIS A 184 17.95 19.83 1.55
C HIS A 184 18.14 20.66 2.83
N GLY A 185 17.22 21.60 3.10
CA GLY A 185 17.26 22.43 4.32
C GLY A 185 16.60 21.76 5.54
N ASN A 186 15.93 20.62 5.33
CA ASN A 186 15.21 19.84 6.34
C ASN A 186 15.28 18.35 6.02
N SER A 187 14.83 17.52 6.96
CA SER A 187 14.70 16.06 6.83
C SER A 187 14.00 15.65 5.54
N VAL A 188 14.43 14.54 4.95
CA VAL A 188 13.72 13.87 3.86
C VAL A 188 12.80 12.84 4.50
N ASP A 189 11.51 13.19 4.58
CA ASP A 189 10.54 12.40 5.34
C ASP A 189 9.80 11.38 4.48
N ALA A 190 9.80 11.54 3.15
CA ALA A 190 9.16 10.61 2.23
C ALA A 190 9.89 10.53 0.89
N VAL A 191 9.93 9.31 0.35
CA VAL A 191 10.53 8.97 -0.95
C VAL A 191 9.65 7.96 -1.66
N ALA A 192 9.52 8.08 -2.97
CA ALA A 192 8.85 7.08 -3.79
C ALA A 192 9.61 6.86 -5.09
N VAL A 193 9.61 5.60 -5.53
CA VAL A 193 10.21 5.16 -6.77
C VAL A 193 9.14 4.48 -7.61
N HIS A 194 9.03 4.90 -8.86
CA HIS A 194 8.26 4.15 -9.83
C HIS A 194 8.88 4.26 -11.22
N ASP A 195 8.72 3.21 -12.00
CA ASP A 195 9.28 3.15 -13.35
C ASP A 195 8.22 3.49 -14.39
N GLN A 196 8.58 4.38 -15.31
CA GLN A 196 7.90 4.52 -16.58
C GLN A 196 8.74 3.84 -17.64
N GLN A 197 8.12 3.28 -18.69
CA GLN A 197 8.77 2.43 -19.71
C GLN A 197 10.10 2.95 -20.30
N VAL A 198 10.46 4.22 -20.11
CA VAL A 198 11.70 4.86 -20.59
C VAL A 198 12.59 5.37 -19.44
N HIS A 199 12.05 5.70 -18.26
CA HIS A 199 12.72 6.48 -17.20
C HIS A 199 12.26 6.07 -15.79
N HIS A 200 13.19 5.96 -14.83
CA HIS A 200 12.84 5.82 -13.42
C HIS A 200 12.48 7.19 -12.84
N ILE A 201 11.23 7.36 -12.38
CA ILE A 201 10.81 8.57 -11.67
C ILE A 201 11.14 8.36 -10.19
N LEU A 202 12.14 9.08 -9.70
CA LEU A 202 12.42 9.17 -8.28
C LEU A 202 11.81 10.46 -7.76
N VAL A 203 10.90 10.33 -6.81
CA VAL A 203 10.29 11.46 -6.13
C VAL A 203 10.84 11.51 -4.72
N VAL A 204 11.49 12.61 -4.40
CA VAL A 204 11.99 12.90 -3.06
C VAL A 204 11.24 14.13 -2.59
N ALA A 205 10.51 14.05 -1.48
CA ALA A 205 9.94 15.26 -0.90
C ALA A 205 10.56 15.63 0.42
N ARG A 206 10.78 16.93 0.49
CA ARG A 206 11.00 17.71 1.69
C ARG A 206 9.64 18.11 2.27
N PRO A 207 9.65 18.61 3.51
CA PRO A 207 8.53 19.33 4.07
C PRO A 207 7.85 20.26 3.05
N THR A 208 8.60 21.08 2.32
CA THR A 208 8.00 22.11 1.44
C THR A 208 8.34 21.99 -0.04
N ARG A 209 8.96 20.89 -0.51
CA ARG A 209 9.35 20.77 -1.93
C ARG A 209 9.44 19.33 -2.40
N ILE A 210 8.88 19.06 -3.56
CA ILE A 210 8.97 17.76 -4.26
C ILE A 210 10.04 17.89 -5.34
N ASP A 211 11.05 17.02 -5.28
CA ASP A 211 12.13 16.91 -6.24
C ASP A 211 11.93 15.66 -7.07
N MET A 212 11.86 15.83 -8.39
CA MET A 212 11.89 14.71 -9.31
C MET A 212 13.30 14.53 -9.85
N LEU A 213 13.79 13.31 -9.74
CA LEU A 213 15.03 12.88 -10.37
C LEU A 213 14.64 11.89 -11.45
N ASP A 214 15.06 12.17 -12.67
CA ASP A 214 15.03 11.19 -13.75
C ASP A 214 16.36 10.44 -13.73
N GLN A 215 16.28 9.11 -13.74
CA GLN A 215 17.43 8.26 -13.90
C GLN A 215 17.23 7.36 -15.11
N ASP A 216 18.06 7.56 -16.14
CA ASP A 216 18.18 6.64 -17.26
C ASP A 216 18.49 5.22 -16.76
N ARG A 217 17.72 4.23 -17.24
CA ARG A 217 17.91 2.78 -16.98
C ARG A 217 19.35 2.27 -17.25
N SER A 218 20.17 3.04 -17.97
CA SER A 218 21.57 2.73 -18.28
C SER A 218 22.58 3.16 -17.19
N GLY A 219 22.15 3.82 -16.11
CA GLY A 219 23.03 4.34 -15.05
C GLY A 219 23.86 5.56 -15.47
N ALA A 220 23.64 6.10 -16.66
CA ALA A 220 24.39 7.22 -17.22
C ALA A 220 23.78 8.58 -16.81
N ALA A 221 23.88 8.97 -15.54
CA ALA A 221 23.53 10.35 -15.15
C ALA A 221 24.40 11.39 -15.90
N VAL A 222 23.73 12.40 -16.47
CA VAL A 222 24.31 13.60 -17.11
C VAL A 222 25.12 14.39 -16.06
N THR A 223 26.35 14.79 -16.39
CA THR A 223 27.34 15.29 -15.40
C THR A 223 27.57 16.80 -15.45
N LYS A 224 27.73 17.43 -14.27
CA LYS A 224 28.71 18.52 -14.07
C LYS A 224 29.37 18.37 -12.68
N LYS A 225 30.71 18.47 -12.67
CA LYS A 225 31.54 18.37 -11.46
C LYS A 225 31.30 19.56 -10.54
N GLN A 226 30.93 19.32 -9.28
CA GLN A 226 31.06 20.32 -8.23
C GLN A 226 32.41 20.10 -7.51
N LYS A 227 33.20 21.16 -7.34
CA LYS A 227 34.43 21.15 -6.54
C LYS A 227 34.07 21.37 -5.08
N THR A 228 34.43 20.44 -4.21
CA THR A 228 34.70 20.73 -2.78
C THR A 228 35.98 20.02 -2.35
N SER A 229 36.67 20.63 -1.39
CA SER A 229 38.08 20.46 -1.09
C SER A 229 38.47 19.11 -0.49
N ALA A 230 39.69 18.68 -0.82
CA ALA A 230 40.61 17.84 -0.07
C ALA A 230 40.02 16.98 1.08
N ASN A 231 39.63 15.76 0.77
CA ASN A 231 40.20 14.53 1.35
C ASN A 231 39.57 13.31 0.68
N GLY A 232 40.40 12.31 0.37
CA GLY A 232 40.10 11.19 -0.51
C GLY A 232 38.98 10.26 -0.05
N ALA A 233 37.73 10.66 -0.26
CA ALA A 233 36.58 9.78 -0.34
C ALA A 233 36.18 9.58 -1.81
N SER A 234 35.75 8.37 -2.16
CA SER A 234 35.23 8.00 -3.48
C SER A 234 34.17 8.99 -3.96
N LYS A 235 34.29 9.43 -5.21
CA LYS A 235 33.41 10.45 -5.82
C LYS A 235 31.98 9.90 -5.95
N ALA A 236 31.09 10.27 -5.03
CA ALA A 236 29.66 10.03 -5.22
C ALA A 236 29.15 10.90 -6.38
N LYS A 237 28.44 10.28 -7.33
CA LYS A 237 27.84 10.95 -8.49
C LYS A 237 26.59 11.70 -8.00
N VAL A 238 26.47 13.00 -8.29
CA VAL A 238 25.27 13.79 -7.96
C VAL A 238 24.22 13.54 -9.03
N ILE A 239 22.99 13.18 -8.64
CA ILE A 239 21.88 12.96 -9.56
C ILE A 239 21.32 14.32 -9.96
N GLN A 240 21.10 14.53 -11.26
CA GLN A 240 20.54 15.80 -11.74
C GLN A 240 19.07 15.91 -11.35
N GLN A 241 18.74 17.04 -10.75
CA GLN A 241 17.37 17.45 -10.47
C GLN A 241 16.74 17.97 -11.77
N GLU A 242 15.75 17.23 -12.29
CA GLU A 242 15.05 17.63 -13.52
C GLU A 242 13.96 18.66 -13.27
N ALA A 243 13.21 18.46 -12.18
CA ALA A 243 12.11 19.33 -11.82
C ALA A 243 11.95 19.40 -10.32
N SER A 244 11.41 20.53 -9.89
CA SER A 244 11.29 20.83 -8.47
C SER A 244 10.15 21.77 -8.23
N THR A 245 9.27 21.41 -7.30
CA THR A 245 8.07 22.18 -7.02
C THR A 245 8.03 22.55 -5.56
N ILE A 246 7.98 23.85 -5.26
CA ILE A 246 7.78 24.33 -3.89
C ILE A 246 6.28 24.20 -3.56
N LEU A 247 6.00 23.49 -2.49
CA LEU A 247 4.69 23.32 -1.89
C LEU A 247 4.39 24.55 -1.01
N PRO A 248 3.29 25.27 -1.24
CA PRO A 248 2.90 26.36 -0.35
C PRO A 248 2.40 25.78 0.99
N GLY A 249 3.22 25.93 2.04
CA GLY A 249 2.74 26.07 3.43
C GLY A 249 2.59 24.82 4.30
N SER A 250 2.80 23.60 3.81
CA SER A 250 2.66 22.39 4.64
C SER A 250 3.82 21.42 4.45
N THR A 251 4.23 20.77 5.54
CA THR A 251 5.15 19.63 5.52
C THR A 251 4.49 18.45 4.83
N LEU A 252 5.24 17.56 4.19
CA LEU A 252 4.70 16.34 3.59
C LEU A 252 4.98 15.14 4.51
N SER A 253 3.97 14.30 4.70
CA SER A 253 4.05 13.09 5.55
C SER A 253 4.44 11.86 4.75
N ASP A 254 3.85 11.68 3.56
CA ASP A 254 4.12 10.53 2.70
C ASP A 254 3.78 10.83 1.23
N MET A 255 4.26 9.98 0.31
CA MET A 255 4.00 10.09 -1.12
C MET A 255 3.94 8.75 -1.84
N SER A 256 3.24 8.74 -2.97
CA SER A 256 3.22 7.60 -3.87
C SER A 256 3.16 8.07 -5.32
N VAL A 257 3.74 7.27 -6.22
CA VAL A 257 3.82 7.57 -7.66
C VAL A 257 3.03 6.53 -8.44
N SER A 258 2.17 6.99 -9.35
CA SER A 258 1.38 6.15 -10.24
C SER A 258 2.19 5.70 -11.45
N SER A 259 1.78 4.61 -12.09
CA SER A 259 2.28 4.20 -13.41
C SER A 259 2.14 5.27 -14.49
N THR A 260 1.17 6.16 -14.33
CA THR A 260 0.96 7.30 -15.23
C THR A 260 1.91 8.47 -14.99
N GLY A 261 2.71 8.43 -13.92
CA GLY A 261 3.66 9.49 -13.53
C GLY A 261 3.02 10.62 -12.73
N THR A 262 1.78 10.43 -12.30
CA THR A 262 1.12 11.32 -11.34
C THR A 262 1.57 10.99 -9.92
N ILE A 263 1.68 12.01 -9.08
CA ILE A 263 2.23 11.89 -7.72
C ILE A 263 1.10 12.22 -6.73
N LEU A 264 0.94 11.39 -5.71
CA LEU A 264 0.13 11.68 -4.55
C LEU A 264 1.01 12.11 -3.39
N SER A 265 0.48 13.01 -2.58
CA SER A 265 1.14 13.48 -1.36
C SER A 265 0.14 13.59 -0.22
N ALA A 266 0.53 13.07 0.93
CA ALA A 266 -0.18 13.19 2.19
C ALA A 266 0.40 14.36 3.01
N HIS A 267 -0.48 15.16 3.62
CA HIS A 267 -0.09 16.36 4.37
C HIS A 267 -0.70 16.38 5.78
N PRO A 268 -0.02 16.98 6.77
CA PRO A 268 -0.57 17.27 8.09
C PRO A 268 -1.64 18.36 8.11
N ASP A 269 -1.95 19.00 6.98
CA ASP A 269 -3.10 19.92 6.89
C ASP A 269 -4.43 19.18 6.64
N ASN A 270 -4.43 17.85 6.72
CA ASN A 270 -5.57 16.94 6.48
C ASN A 270 -5.95 16.78 5.00
N HIS A 271 -5.13 17.29 4.08
CA HIS A 271 -5.40 17.23 2.65
C HIS A 271 -4.47 16.23 1.96
N ILE A 272 -4.99 15.62 0.89
CA ILE A 272 -4.19 14.85 -0.06
C ILE A 272 -4.15 15.65 -1.36
N ARG A 273 -2.97 15.78 -1.96
CA ARG A 273 -2.81 16.52 -3.22
C ARG A 273 -2.30 15.59 -4.31
N LEU A 274 -2.94 15.68 -5.47
CA LEU A 274 -2.54 15.04 -6.72
C LEU A 274 -1.74 16.03 -7.56
N TRP A 275 -0.56 15.61 -7.98
CA TRP A 275 0.35 16.39 -8.81
C TRP A 275 0.54 15.72 -10.16
N ASP A 276 0.49 16.52 -11.21
CA ASP A 276 0.98 16.11 -12.52
C ASP A 276 2.22 16.93 -12.87
N PRO A 277 3.42 16.33 -12.79
CA PRO A 277 4.65 17.05 -13.10
C PRO A 277 4.72 17.54 -14.55
N ARG A 278 3.99 16.93 -15.47
CA ARG A 278 3.95 17.32 -16.89
C ARG A 278 3.19 18.63 -17.07
N ALA A 279 2.24 18.95 -16.19
CA ALA A 279 1.46 20.18 -16.25
C ALA A 279 2.33 21.44 -16.06
N GLY A 280 3.43 21.34 -15.30
CA GLY A 280 4.37 22.45 -15.10
C GLY A 280 5.11 22.88 -16.36
N LYS A 281 5.37 21.95 -17.29
CA LYS A 281 5.97 22.27 -18.60
C LYS A 281 4.98 23.02 -19.52
N ALA A 282 3.68 22.89 -19.26
CA ALA A 282 2.60 23.49 -20.05
C ALA A 282 2.06 24.82 -19.45
N GLY A 283 2.63 25.31 -18.33
CA GLY A 283 2.20 26.55 -17.70
C GLY A 283 0.92 26.47 -16.85
N THR A 284 0.40 25.27 -16.61
CA THR A 284 -0.80 25.01 -15.79
C THR A 284 -0.41 24.75 -14.32
N THR A 285 -1.36 24.94 -13.39
CA THR A 285 -1.17 24.60 -11.97
C THR A 285 -0.74 23.14 -11.79
N LEU A 286 0.33 22.92 -11.04
CA LEU A 286 0.93 21.60 -10.79
C LEU A 286 0.03 20.68 -9.94
N VAL A 287 -0.78 21.27 -9.06
CA VAL A 287 -1.83 20.56 -8.31
C VAL A 287 -3.03 20.39 -9.23
N GLN A 288 -3.35 19.15 -9.56
CA GLN A 288 -4.55 18.82 -10.35
C GLN A 288 -5.79 18.67 -9.47
N ALA A 289 -5.65 18.04 -8.31
CA ALA A 289 -6.76 17.80 -7.40
C ALA A 289 -6.31 17.87 -5.94
N THR A 290 -7.24 18.25 -5.07
CA THR A 290 -7.06 18.22 -3.62
C THR A 290 -8.23 17.47 -3.00
N PHE A 291 -7.94 16.41 -2.25
CA PHE A 291 -8.93 15.56 -1.62
C PHE A 291 -9.07 15.93 -0.14
N THR A 292 -10.28 16.29 0.25
CA THR A 292 -10.58 16.84 1.58
C THR A 292 -11.65 15.99 2.25
N SER A 293 -11.22 15.05 3.10
CA SER A 293 -12.16 14.21 3.86
C SER A 293 -11.60 13.72 5.18
N HIS A 294 -10.27 13.66 5.33
CA HIS A 294 -9.67 13.37 6.64
C HIS A 294 -9.92 14.52 7.61
N LYS A 295 -10.14 14.17 8.88
CA LYS A 295 -10.40 15.14 9.95
C LYS A 295 -9.12 15.55 10.69
N GLN A 296 -8.06 14.77 10.53
CA GLN A 296 -6.75 14.93 11.14
C GLN A 296 -5.66 14.62 10.10
N TRP A 297 -4.40 14.70 10.54
CA TRP A 297 -3.23 14.51 9.69
C TRP A 297 -3.32 13.26 8.85
N VAL A 298 -3.04 13.40 7.54
CA VAL A 298 -2.93 12.24 6.66
C VAL A 298 -1.52 11.70 6.82
N SER A 299 -1.41 10.43 7.21
CA SER A 299 -0.13 9.81 7.56
C SER A 299 0.53 9.16 6.37
N ALA A 300 -0.22 8.38 5.59
CA ALA A 300 0.29 7.64 4.44
C ALA A 300 -0.70 7.63 3.27
N VAL A 301 -0.18 7.48 2.06
CA VAL A 301 -0.95 7.43 0.82
C VAL A 301 -0.31 6.49 -0.19
N GLU A 302 -1.11 5.63 -0.83
CA GLU A 302 -0.57 4.70 -1.82
C GLU A 302 -1.50 4.46 -3.00
N TRP A 303 -0.93 4.52 -4.21
CA TRP A 303 -1.61 4.16 -5.45
C TRP A 303 -1.89 2.66 -5.53
N SER A 304 -3.04 2.32 -6.09
CA SER A 304 -3.37 0.93 -6.38
C SER A 304 -2.47 0.38 -7.50
N PRO A 305 -1.86 -0.80 -7.33
CA PRO A 305 -1.08 -1.43 -8.38
C PRO A 305 -1.97 -1.96 -9.52
N LEU A 306 -3.26 -2.18 -9.28
CA LEU A 306 -4.21 -2.77 -10.24
C LEU A 306 -4.96 -1.71 -11.05
N ASN A 307 -5.23 -0.54 -10.45
CA ASN A 307 -6.06 0.50 -11.06
C ASN A 307 -5.40 1.87 -10.91
N ALA A 308 -5.00 2.45 -12.04
CA ALA A 308 -4.31 3.74 -12.11
C ALA A 308 -5.11 4.94 -11.55
N HIS A 309 -6.42 4.78 -11.32
CA HIS A 309 -7.27 5.82 -10.77
C HIS A 309 -7.63 5.61 -9.30
N GLN A 310 -7.25 4.49 -8.68
CA GLN A 310 -7.58 4.23 -7.28
C GLN A 310 -6.37 4.38 -6.38
N PHE A 311 -6.59 4.93 -5.19
CA PHE A 311 -5.58 5.03 -4.15
C PHE A 311 -6.21 4.93 -2.77
N VAL A 312 -5.41 4.58 -1.78
CA VAL A 312 -5.81 4.57 -0.37
C VAL A 312 -5.05 5.62 0.40
N SER A 313 -5.65 6.09 1.48
CA SER A 313 -5.00 6.96 2.45
C SER A 313 -5.36 6.57 3.87
N SER A 314 -4.42 6.77 4.79
CA SER A 314 -4.63 6.65 6.23
C SER A 314 -4.43 7.99 6.92
N GLY A 315 -5.04 8.13 8.08
CA GLY A 315 -4.88 9.34 8.89
C GLY A 315 -4.93 9.10 10.40
N TYR A 316 -4.55 10.16 11.11
CA TYR A 316 -4.56 10.23 12.56
C TYR A 316 -5.99 10.25 13.15
N ASP A 317 -7.00 10.32 12.29
CA ASP A 317 -8.41 10.13 12.64
C ASP A 317 -8.81 8.65 12.74
N GLY A 318 -7.85 7.73 12.55
CA GLY A 318 -8.08 6.27 12.57
C GLY A 318 -8.82 5.75 11.35
N ALA A 319 -9.12 6.63 10.40
CA ALA A 319 -9.82 6.28 9.18
C ALA A 319 -8.83 5.88 8.09
N VAL A 320 -9.18 4.81 7.36
CA VAL A 320 -8.58 4.46 6.08
C VAL A 320 -9.62 4.73 5.00
N LYS A 321 -9.25 5.48 3.97
CA LYS A 321 -10.17 5.90 2.90
C LYS A 321 -9.71 5.35 1.56
N LEU A 322 -10.66 4.83 0.79
CA LEU A 322 -10.45 4.46 -0.61
C LEU A 322 -10.95 5.57 -1.50
N TRP A 323 -10.16 5.95 -2.49
CA TRP A 323 -10.43 7.07 -3.37
C TRP A 323 -10.42 6.65 -4.84
N ASP A 324 -11.14 7.44 -5.65
CA ASP A 324 -10.95 7.52 -7.09
C ASP A 324 -10.38 8.90 -7.39
N SER A 325 -9.25 8.98 -8.10
CA SER A 325 -8.57 10.24 -8.42
C SER A 325 -9.40 11.19 -9.27
N ARG A 326 -10.48 10.70 -9.89
CA ARG A 326 -11.44 11.47 -10.67
C ARG A 326 -12.59 12.02 -9.83
N SER A 327 -12.70 11.63 -8.56
CA SER A 327 -13.75 12.04 -7.62
C SER A 327 -13.16 12.88 -6.48
N SER A 328 -13.86 13.93 -6.05
CA SER A 328 -13.49 14.70 -4.86
C SER A 328 -13.93 14.05 -3.54
N ILE A 329 -14.75 13.00 -3.60
CA ILE A 329 -15.32 12.29 -2.45
C ILE A 329 -14.73 10.88 -2.39
N PRO A 330 -14.38 10.37 -1.20
CA PRO A 330 -13.88 9.00 -1.07
C PRO A 330 -14.97 7.99 -1.45
N LEU A 331 -14.58 6.92 -2.13
CA LEU A 331 -15.45 5.80 -2.46
C LEU A 331 -15.92 5.08 -1.18
N PHE A 332 -14.99 4.88 -0.25
CA PHE A 332 -15.26 4.28 1.05
C PHE A 332 -14.46 4.96 2.16
N THR A 333 -15.06 5.04 3.35
CA THR A 333 -14.38 5.43 4.59
C THR A 333 -14.50 4.28 5.58
N LEU A 334 -13.36 3.69 5.92
CA LEU A 334 -13.25 2.58 6.86
C LEU A 334 -12.77 3.13 8.20
N ALA A 335 -13.56 2.95 9.26
CA ALA A 335 -13.13 3.17 10.63
C ALA A 335 -12.27 1.99 11.09
N ALA A 336 -11.06 1.88 10.54
CA ALA A 336 -10.20 0.71 10.69
C ALA A 336 -9.51 0.67 12.06
N HIS A 337 -9.14 1.82 12.61
CA HIS A 337 -8.34 1.92 13.82
C HIS A 337 -9.03 2.74 14.92
N THR A 338 -8.83 2.34 16.18
CA THR A 338 -9.26 3.13 17.35
C THR A 338 -8.30 4.28 17.66
N GLY A 339 -7.05 4.16 17.19
CA GLY A 339 -6.00 5.16 17.31
C GLY A 339 -5.59 5.77 15.96
N LYS A 340 -4.32 6.16 15.85
CA LYS A 340 -3.76 6.71 14.62
C LYS A 340 -3.44 5.56 13.67
N ALA A 341 -3.97 5.60 12.45
CA ALA A 341 -3.43 4.81 11.36
C ALA A 341 -2.16 5.53 10.89
N LEU A 342 -1.04 4.83 10.81
CA LEU A 342 0.25 5.41 10.45
C LEU A 342 0.63 5.05 9.02
N ASP A 343 0.27 3.85 8.56
CA ASP A 343 0.73 3.35 7.26
C ASP A 343 -0.37 2.59 6.51
N VAL A 344 -0.24 2.51 5.19
CA VAL A 344 -1.11 1.73 4.29
C VAL A 344 -0.28 1.07 3.20
N ALA A 345 -0.61 -0.19 2.89
CA ALA A 345 0.05 -0.95 1.82
C ALA A 345 -0.96 -1.74 0.99
N TRP A 346 -0.91 -1.65 -0.34
CA TRP A 346 -1.69 -2.47 -1.26
C TRP A 346 -1.08 -3.86 -1.38
N LEU A 347 -1.96 -4.86 -1.47
CA LEU A 347 -1.53 -6.21 -1.83
C LEU A 347 -1.26 -6.28 -3.34
N PRO A 348 -0.18 -6.98 -3.77
CA PRO A 348 0.15 -7.14 -5.18
C PRO A 348 -0.79 -8.13 -5.91
N ASN A 349 -1.73 -8.74 -5.19
CA ASN A 349 -2.60 -9.80 -5.70
C ASN A 349 -3.61 -9.30 -6.75
N THR A 350 -4.22 -10.21 -7.49
CA THR A 350 -5.25 -9.94 -8.52
C THR A 350 -6.55 -9.32 -7.98
N LYS A 351 -6.67 -9.13 -6.66
CA LYS A 351 -7.85 -8.57 -6.00
C LYS A 351 -7.47 -7.26 -5.30
N PRO A 352 -8.33 -6.22 -5.36
CA PRO A 352 -8.08 -4.95 -4.70
C PRO A 352 -8.24 -5.12 -3.19
N ALA A 353 -7.12 -5.35 -2.50
CA ALA A 353 -7.06 -5.46 -1.05
C ALA A 353 -5.81 -4.74 -0.56
N PHE A 354 -5.89 -4.19 0.63
CA PHE A 354 -4.83 -3.41 1.26
C PHE A 354 -4.81 -3.69 2.76
N VAL A 355 -3.68 -3.41 3.36
CA VAL A 355 -3.44 -3.50 4.80
C VAL A 355 -3.13 -2.10 5.34
N SER A 356 -3.37 -1.89 6.62
CA SER A 356 -3.09 -0.63 7.30
C SER A 356 -2.50 -0.90 8.66
N GLY A 357 -1.49 -0.11 9.05
CA GLY A 357 -0.75 -0.23 10.30
C GLY A 357 -0.97 0.93 11.25
#